data_AF-A0A534N1Z8-F1
#
_entry.id   AF-A0A534N1Z8-F1
#
_cell.length_a   1.000
_cell.length_b   1.000
_cell.length_c   1.000
_cell.angle_alpha   90.00
_cell.angle_beta   90.00
_cell.angle_gamma   90.00
#
_symmetry.space_group_name_H-M   'P 1'
#
loop_
_entity.id
_entity.type
_entity.pdbx_description
1 polymer ?
#
loop_
_entity_poly.entity_id
_entity_poly.type
_entity_poly.pdbx_seq_one_letter_code
_entity_poly.pdbx_strand_id
1 'polypeptide(L)'
;MVDWPPVIDADGHVLERQMDIRKYLEPPWNRRETGLWPSDQPFDTELFDTLGYRGYDRGMSPAQQVETWLKIMDEYNIEEAVLFPTGSGNIAKLREPEFCVAACRAANDHFAKEYNALSDRIHCVG
;
A
#
# COMPACT_ATOMS: atom_id res chain seq x y z
N MET A 1 -34.66 -9.44 11.80
CA MET A 1 -33.74 -8.61 11.00
C MET A 1 -33.05 -9.54 10.04
N VAL A 2 -32.95 -9.17 8.76
CA VAL A 2 -32.21 -9.98 7.78
C VAL A 2 -30.73 -9.80 8.11
N ASP A 3 -30.05 -10.90 8.42
CA ASP A 3 -28.61 -10.92 8.64
C ASP A 3 -27.96 -10.77 7.26
N TRP A 4 -27.48 -9.57 6.95
CA TRP A 4 -26.73 -9.33 5.72
C TRP A 4 -25.32 -9.92 5.90
N PRO A 5 -24.73 -10.50 4.85
CA PRO A 5 -23.34 -10.92 4.91
C PRO A 5 -22.43 -9.70 5.15
N PRO A 6 -21.23 -9.89 5.73
CA PRO A 6 -20.24 -8.82 5.88
C PRO A 6 -19.97 -8.12 4.55
N VAL A 7 -19.93 -6.79 4.56
CA VAL A 7 -19.52 -5.95 3.44
C VAL A 7 -18.00 -5.90 3.42
N ILE A 8 -17.42 -6.39 2.33
CA ILE A 8 -15.98 -6.40 2.11
C ILE A 8 -15.68 -5.44 0.96
N ASP A 9 -14.83 -4.45 1.21
CA ASP A 9 -14.19 -3.70 0.13
C ASP A 9 -13.11 -4.61 -0.47
N ALA A 10 -13.34 -5.03 -1.71
CA ALA A 10 -12.49 -6.01 -2.39
C ALA A 10 -11.35 -5.35 -3.21
N ASP A 11 -11.28 -4.02 -3.28
CA ASP A 11 -10.31 -3.30 -4.12
C ASP A 11 -9.98 -1.90 -3.56
N GLY A 12 -9.53 -1.86 -2.31
CA GLY A 12 -8.92 -0.68 -1.74
C GLY A 12 -7.45 -0.54 -2.16
N HIS A 13 -6.83 0.60 -1.84
CA HIS A 13 -5.43 0.85 -2.16
C HIS A 13 -4.67 1.48 -1.00
N VAL A 14 -3.38 1.18 -0.90
CA VAL A 14 -2.41 1.90 -0.05
C VAL A 14 -1.49 2.78 -0.89
N LEU A 15 -1.03 3.89 -0.31
CA LEU A 15 -0.14 4.87 -0.95
C LEU A 15 1.27 4.75 -0.33
N GLU A 16 2.02 3.75 -0.72
CA GLU A 16 3.28 3.39 -0.07
C GLU A 16 4.40 4.40 -0.36
N ARG A 17 5.15 4.72 0.69
CA ARG A 17 6.38 5.50 0.54
C ARG A 17 7.54 4.53 0.39
N GLN A 18 8.38 4.76 -0.63
CA GLN A 18 9.57 3.92 -0.84
C GLN A 18 10.46 3.82 0.40
N MET A 19 10.54 4.89 1.20
CA MET A 19 11.31 4.91 2.44
C MET A 19 10.84 3.90 3.49
N ASP A 20 9.55 3.56 3.52
CA ASP A 20 9.05 2.57 4.47
C ASP A 20 9.40 1.15 4.03
N ILE A 21 9.26 0.85 2.75
CA ILE A 21 9.65 -0.44 2.18
C ILE A 21 11.16 -0.67 2.28
N ARG A 22 11.98 0.38 2.09
CA ARG A 22 13.45 0.30 2.18
C ARG A 22 13.96 -0.25 3.49
N LYS A 23 13.23 -0.07 4.61
CA LYS A 23 13.60 -0.60 5.93
C LYS A 23 13.77 -2.12 5.93
N TYR A 24 13.11 -2.81 4.99
CA TYR A 24 13.05 -4.27 4.88
C TYR A 24 13.89 -4.84 3.75
N LEU A 25 14.70 -4.02 3.06
CA LEU A 25 15.66 -4.55 2.11
C LEU A 25 16.80 -5.24 2.86
N GLU A 26 17.14 -6.44 2.39
CA GLU A 26 18.30 -7.19 2.87
C GLU A 26 19.57 -6.83 2.07
N PRO A 27 20.77 -7.09 2.62
CA PRO A 27 22.01 -6.97 1.86
C PRO A 27 22.03 -7.86 0.60
N PRO A 28 22.63 -7.40 -0.52
CA PRO A 28 23.33 -6.12 -0.69
C PRO A 28 22.40 -4.95 -1.04
N TRP A 29 21.12 -5.22 -1.28
CA TRP A 29 20.15 -4.28 -1.86
C TRP A 29 19.82 -3.12 -0.92
N ASN A 30 19.95 -3.31 0.39
CA ASN A 30 19.80 -2.25 1.39
C ASN A 30 20.75 -1.06 1.21
N ARG A 31 21.86 -1.24 0.48
CA ARG A 31 22.82 -0.17 0.14
C ARG A 31 22.50 0.55 -1.18
N ARG A 32 21.46 0.14 -1.90
CA ARG A 32 21.08 0.70 -3.20
C ARG A 32 20.20 1.94 -3.01
N GLU A 33 20.69 3.10 -3.44
CA GLU A 33 20.00 4.39 -3.26
C GLU A 33 19.05 4.75 -4.42
N THR A 34 19.06 4.00 -5.52
CA THR A 34 18.12 4.22 -6.64
C THR A 34 16.69 3.84 -6.24
N GLY A 35 15.68 4.38 -6.93
CA GLY A 35 14.27 4.02 -6.72
C GLY A 35 14.01 2.51 -6.72
N LEU A 36 13.04 2.08 -5.90
CA LEU A 36 12.65 0.67 -5.75
C LEU A 36 11.85 0.14 -6.95
N TRP A 37 11.19 1.02 -7.68
CA TRP A 37 10.44 0.69 -8.89
C TRP A 37 10.53 1.87 -9.86
N PRO A 38 10.40 1.63 -11.18
CA PRO A 38 10.24 2.70 -12.14
C PRO A 38 8.95 3.48 -11.85
N SER A 39 8.90 4.76 -12.21
CA SER A 39 7.65 5.50 -12.23
C SER A 39 6.63 4.78 -13.13
N ASP A 40 5.35 4.94 -12.81
CA ASP A 40 4.29 4.48 -13.70
C ASP A 40 4.24 5.33 -14.99
N GLN A 41 3.14 5.22 -15.73
CA GLN A 41 2.78 6.09 -16.84
C GLN A 41 2.80 7.57 -16.40
N PRO A 42 3.04 8.52 -17.32
CA PRO A 42 3.12 9.95 -17.01
C PRO A 42 1.72 10.57 -16.79
N PHE A 43 0.82 9.84 -16.13
CA PHE A 43 -0.51 10.30 -15.78
C PHE A 43 -0.47 11.01 -14.44
N ASP A 44 -1.09 12.19 -14.41
CA ASP A 44 -1.41 12.87 -13.16
C ASP A 44 -2.66 12.22 -12.56
N THR A 45 -2.45 11.25 -11.67
CA THR A 45 -3.53 10.52 -11.00
C THR A 45 -4.29 11.36 -9.99
N GLU A 46 -3.76 12.53 -9.61
CA GLU A 46 -4.34 13.46 -8.64
C GLU A 46 -5.04 14.64 -9.32
N LEU A 47 -4.83 14.80 -10.64
CA LEU A 47 -5.40 15.86 -11.50
C LEU A 47 -5.26 17.23 -10.84
N PHE A 48 -4.03 17.74 -10.71
CA PHE A 48 -3.74 19.00 -10.03
C PHE A 48 -4.37 19.10 -8.63
N ASP A 49 -4.28 18.02 -7.85
CA ASP A 49 -4.85 17.89 -6.49
C ASP A 49 -6.38 18.03 -6.42
N THR A 50 -7.09 17.79 -7.53
CA THR A 50 -8.57 17.85 -7.58
C THR A 50 -9.25 16.49 -7.41
N LEU A 51 -8.51 15.39 -7.51
CA LEU A 51 -8.99 14.02 -7.30
C LEU A 51 -8.41 13.39 -6.03
N GLY A 52 -9.06 12.32 -5.56
CA GLY A 52 -8.66 11.56 -4.37
C GLY A 52 -9.55 11.79 -3.15
N TYR A 53 -9.31 11.02 -2.09
CA TYR A 53 -10.01 11.19 -0.82
C TYR A 53 -9.32 12.27 0.02
N ARG A 54 -10.09 13.24 0.51
CA ARG A 54 -9.54 14.39 1.23
C ARG A 54 -8.84 13.93 2.52
N GLY A 55 -7.55 14.24 2.63
CA GLY A 55 -6.73 13.85 3.79
C GLY A 55 -6.17 12.42 3.71
N TYR A 56 -6.26 11.78 2.54
CA TYR A 56 -5.55 10.54 2.24
C TYR A 56 -4.54 10.78 1.12
N ASP A 57 -3.25 10.89 1.48
CA ASP A 57 -2.18 11.30 0.56
C ASP A 57 -0.89 10.48 0.69
N ARG A 58 0.00 10.63 -0.30
CA ARG A 58 1.26 9.87 -0.41
C ARG A 58 2.30 10.19 0.67
N GLY A 59 2.10 11.24 1.46
CA GLY A 59 2.98 11.61 2.57
C GLY A 59 2.69 10.84 3.86
N MET A 60 1.52 10.22 3.97
CA MET A 60 1.06 9.55 5.18
C MET A 60 1.89 8.31 5.54
N SER A 61 2.13 8.11 6.84
CA SER A 61 2.70 6.87 7.34
C SER A 61 1.71 5.70 7.25
N PRO A 62 2.19 4.44 7.26
CA PRO A 62 1.32 3.26 7.27
C PRO A 62 0.26 3.31 8.37
N ALA A 63 0.66 3.66 9.60
CA ALA A 63 -0.27 3.78 10.72
C ALA A 63 -1.36 4.85 10.48
N GLN A 64 -0.98 5.99 9.90
CA GLN A 64 -1.95 7.03 9.54
C GLN A 64 -2.91 6.55 8.43
N GLN A 65 -2.41 5.81 7.44
CA GLN A 65 -3.24 5.25 6.38
C GLN A 65 -4.22 4.21 6.93
N VAL A 66 -3.77 3.29 7.80
CA VAL A 66 -4.60 2.32 8.50
C VAL A 66 -5.69 3.01 9.32
N GLU A 67 -5.33 4.04 10.09
CA GLU A 67 -6.30 4.82 10.88
C GLU A 67 -7.38 5.47 9.99
N THR A 68 -6.98 6.05 8.86
CA THR A 68 -7.93 6.63 7.90
C THR A 68 -8.83 5.57 7.26
N TRP A 69 -8.29 4.42 6.87
CA TRP A 69 -9.09 3.31 6.36
C TRP A 69 -10.12 2.84 7.37
N LEU A 70 -9.74 2.63 8.63
CA LEU A 70 -10.68 2.22 9.67
C LEU A 70 -11.79 3.26 9.90
N LYS A 71 -11.47 4.55 9.86
CA LYS A 71 -12.48 5.62 9.95
C LYS A 71 -13.48 5.58 8.79
N ILE A 72 -12.99 5.41 7.56
CA ILE A 72 -13.84 5.28 6.36
C ILE A 72 -14.72 4.03 6.49
N MET A 73 -14.12 2.90 6.86
CA MET A 73 -14.85 1.65 7.02
C MET A 73 -15.97 1.75 8.06
N ASP A 74 -15.72 2.42 9.19
CA ASP A 74 -16.73 2.67 10.21
C ASP A 74 -17.83 3.64 9.73
N GLU A 75 -17.47 4.67 8.95
CA GLU A 75 -18.43 5.64 8.38
C GLU A 75 -19.39 4.99 7.38
N TYR A 76 -18.90 4.08 6.55
CA TYR A 76 -19.65 3.45 5.46
C TYR A 76 -20.18 2.05 5.78
N ASN A 77 -20.01 1.56 7.01
CA ASN A 77 -20.37 0.20 7.44
C ASN A 77 -19.72 -0.88 6.56
N ILE A 78 -18.39 -0.81 6.44
CA ILE A 78 -17.55 -1.82 5.78
C ILE A 78 -16.83 -2.62 6.88
N GLU A 79 -16.98 -3.93 6.87
CA GLU A 79 -16.41 -4.81 7.89
C GLU A 79 -14.92 -5.04 7.65
N GLU A 80 -14.53 -5.33 6.41
CA GLU A 80 -13.15 -5.64 6.03
C GLU A 80 -12.76 -5.00 4.69
N ALA A 81 -11.46 -4.73 4.50
CA ALA A 81 -10.94 -4.16 3.27
C ALA A 81 -9.68 -4.91 2.80
N VAL A 82 -9.65 -5.27 1.52
CA VAL A 82 -8.47 -5.78 0.82
C VAL A 82 -7.78 -4.60 0.15
N LEU A 83 -6.51 -4.37 0.46
CA LEU A 83 -5.77 -3.20 0.00
C LEU A 83 -4.62 -3.59 -0.94
N PHE A 84 -4.68 -3.08 -2.17
CA PHE A 84 -3.67 -3.30 -3.20
C PHE A 84 -2.58 -2.22 -3.19
N PRO A 85 -1.36 -2.56 -3.64
CA PRO A 85 -0.27 -1.62 -3.74
C PRO A 85 -0.53 -0.59 -4.84
N THR A 86 -0.25 0.68 -4.59
CA THR A 86 -0.31 1.72 -5.64
C THR A 86 1.06 1.93 -6.27
N GLY A 87 2.06 2.21 -5.43
CA GLY A 87 3.43 2.45 -5.90
C GLY A 87 4.12 1.13 -6.19
N SER A 88 4.15 0.24 -5.20
CA SER A 88 4.96 -0.98 -5.24
C SER A 88 4.46 -2.03 -6.25
N GLY A 89 3.22 -1.89 -6.76
CA GLY A 89 2.72 -2.67 -7.90
C GLY A 89 3.60 -2.51 -9.17
N ASN A 90 4.40 -1.44 -9.25
CA ASN A 90 5.35 -1.22 -10.33
C ASN A 90 6.66 -2.02 -10.19
N ILE A 91 6.91 -2.72 -9.08
CA ILE A 91 8.10 -3.55 -8.89
C ILE A 91 8.20 -4.61 -9.99
N ALA A 92 7.07 -5.18 -10.42
CA ALA A 92 7.01 -6.17 -11.51
C ALA A 92 7.54 -5.65 -12.86
N LYS A 93 7.70 -4.32 -13.02
CA LYS A 93 8.25 -3.69 -14.24
C LYS A 93 9.79 -3.63 -14.23
N LEU A 94 10.45 -3.97 -13.12
CA LEU A 94 11.91 -4.01 -13.04
C LEU A 94 12.51 -5.01 -14.03
N ARG A 95 13.67 -4.65 -14.59
CA ARG A 95 14.41 -5.49 -15.54
C ARG A 95 15.49 -6.34 -14.88
N GLU A 96 15.81 -6.08 -13.62
CA GLU A 96 16.77 -6.82 -12.81
C GLU A 96 16.03 -7.84 -11.93
N PRO A 97 15.98 -9.14 -12.29
CA PRO A 97 15.11 -10.09 -11.61
C PRO A 97 15.45 -10.28 -10.13
N GLU A 98 16.73 -10.29 -9.78
CA GLU A 98 17.17 -10.44 -8.38
C GLU A 98 16.75 -9.25 -7.52
N PHE A 99 16.87 -8.03 -8.07
CA PHE A 99 16.41 -6.83 -7.38
C PHE A 99 14.89 -6.79 -7.29
N CYS A 100 14.16 -7.23 -8.32
CA CYS A 100 12.71 -7.38 -8.28
C CYS A 100 12.27 -8.31 -7.14
N VAL A 101 12.89 -9.48 -7.00
CA VAL A 101 12.60 -10.41 -5.90
C VAL A 101 12.88 -9.79 -4.54
N ALA A 102 14.01 -9.08 -4.40
CA ALA A 102 14.35 -8.40 -3.15
C ALA A 102 13.35 -7.28 -2.79
N ALA A 103 12.95 -6.47 -3.77
CA ALA A 103 11.98 -5.40 -3.58
C ALA A 103 10.58 -5.95 -3.25
N CYS A 104 10.13 -7.03 -3.91
CA CYS A 104 8.87 -7.71 -3.57
C CYS A 104 8.90 -8.22 -2.13
N ARG A 105 9.97 -8.92 -1.71
CA ARG A 105 10.09 -9.39 -0.32
C ARG A 105 10.03 -8.24 0.68
N ALA A 106 10.74 -7.16 0.41
CA ALA A 106 10.72 -5.98 1.28
C ALA A 106 9.32 -5.33 1.34
N ALA A 107 8.59 -5.27 0.22
CA ALA A 107 7.22 -4.75 0.19
C ALA A 107 6.27 -5.65 1.00
N ASN A 108 6.39 -6.98 0.87
CA ASN A 108 5.53 -7.93 1.58
C ASN A 108 5.80 -7.89 3.08
N ASP A 109 7.06 -7.81 3.49
CA ASP A 109 7.44 -7.61 4.89
C ASP A 109 6.89 -6.30 5.45
N HIS A 110 6.93 -5.22 4.65
CA HIS A 110 6.36 -3.94 5.00
C HIS A 110 4.84 -4.03 5.21
N PHE A 111 4.10 -4.64 4.29
CA PHE A 111 2.66 -4.85 4.41
C PHE A 111 2.30 -5.70 5.62
N ALA A 112 3.02 -6.80 5.83
CA ALA A 112 2.80 -7.68 6.97
C ALA A 112 3.01 -6.94 8.31
N LYS A 113 4.10 -6.17 8.45
CA LYS A 113 4.54 -5.59 9.72
C LYS A 113 3.95 -4.22 10.03
N GLU A 114 3.65 -3.41 9.02
CA GLU A 114 3.22 -2.01 9.20
C GLU A 114 1.78 -1.73 8.74
N TYR A 115 1.07 -2.72 8.18
CA TYR A 115 -0.38 -2.63 7.89
C TYR A 115 -1.16 -3.78 8.52
N ASN A 116 -0.93 -5.02 8.08
CA ASN A 116 -1.73 -6.17 8.49
C ASN A 116 -1.57 -6.48 9.99
N ALA A 117 -0.41 -6.16 10.59
CA ALA A 117 -0.20 -6.28 12.03
C ALA A 117 -0.91 -5.18 12.86
N LEU A 118 -1.40 -4.11 12.24
CA LEU A 118 -2.05 -2.99 12.93
C LEU A 118 -3.57 -3.15 13.02
N SER A 119 -4.19 -4.03 12.23
CA SER A 119 -5.62 -4.28 12.26
C SER A 119 -5.98 -5.62 11.65
N ASP A 120 -6.90 -6.35 12.30
CA ASP A 120 -7.47 -7.59 11.76
C ASP A 120 -8.53 -7.36 10.66
N ARG A 121 -8.90 -6.09 10.39
CA ARG A 121 -9.92 -5.71 9.39
C ARG A 121 -9.33 -5.28 8.04
N ILE A 122 -8.02 -5.06 7.98
CA ILE A 122 -7.33 -4.55 6.79
C ILE A 122 -6.34 -5.60 6.31
N HIS A 123 -6.41 -5.91 5.01
CA HIS A 123 -5.63 -6.96 4.37
C HIS A 123 -4.87 -6.40 3.18
N CYS A 124 -3.66 -5.87 3.43
CA CYS A 124 -2.75 -5.48 2.37
C CYS A 124 -2.20 -6.71 1.63
N VAL A 125 -2.15 -6.62 0.31
CA VAL A 125 -1.71 -7.68 -0.60
C VAL A 125 -0.32 -7.36 -1.17
N GLY A 126 0.59 -8.34 -1.13
CA GLY A 126 1.91 -8.28 -1.76
C GLY A 126 2.51 -9.67 -1.96
#